data_AF-A0A2M9Z8Z9-F1
#
_entry.id   AF-A0A2M9Z8Z9-F1
#
_cell.length_a   1.000
_cell.length_b   1.000
_cell.length_c   1.000
_cell.angle_alpha   90.00
_cell.angle_beta   90.00
_cell.angle_gamma   90.00
#
_symmetry.space_group_name_H-M   'P 1'
#
loop_
_entity.id
_entity.type
_entity.pdbx_description
1 polymer ?
#
loop_
_entity_poly.entity_id
_entity_poly.type
_entity_poly.pdbx_seq_one_letter_code
_entity_poly.pdbx_strand_id
1 'polypeptide(L)'
;MNASEAIPTGEQYSGKYLNFRPAYLKIKSKDSYPHGERPYFSPEAERLLVTAAENSSLVGLSGGKLPSIPAMSALDPKFLEELRSLVQEGLILLIPRIFFNKTNGNLELAFNVLASFSSKKTNPENIKSVFFEIMRKSAWAVRTYEIISQRGADISLPFLLTSLAEGTSPGVDSEDRDIPKDLLRKIYYKNIIHPDVIKDSLALIHSFIEEEGILTPTIGCGYVHIPDQEVDVLFDLVSDLYAKKVIPKLVENSPKLAENLISLRENVLNEESNLLSSDPIFVRKSIFSEEFAKLGHLMKSDSAYCDFFRLAKVVSQKSLESDTFTREAREKAVENGLRKAVLNGKGALGKFLSLGIGRDVAWDSKIAKSVQEDPALLSYAFYSEGTPELFVCPSEDAAIREILRALNEKYSFRNSAVLNLLLLLFKHKQKLMGLLSDSSTKDHFCELGYHCLSDSFSWFRRLLFSLGLRGSLLNSVLAELGTIQYHQLNEKMRFEEKLSQIKNQLRQELITEVRDLLETILHGDENDSGDRRNR
;
A
#
# COMPACT_ATOMS: atom_id res chain seq x y z
N MET A 1 -21.00 17.37 7.05
CA MET A 1 -19.67 18.01 7.06
C MET A 1 -19.19 18.03 5.63
N ASN A 2 -19.03 19.23 5.07
CA ASN A 2 -18.67 19.45 3.67
C ASN A 2 -17.20 19.09 3.46
N ALA A 3 -16.94 17.97 2.81
CA ALA A 3 -15.63 17.71 2.23
C ALA A 3 -15.49 18.68 1.06
N SER A 4 -14.60 19.67 1.21
CA SER A 4 -14.14 20.51 0.12
C SER A 4 -13.62 19.62 -0.99
N GLU A 5 -14.34 19.61 -2.13
CA GLU A 5 -13.90 19.03 -3.38
C GLU A 5 -12.63 19.77 -3.84
N ALA A 6 -11.47 19.25 -3.44
CA ALA A 6 -10.21 19.63 -4.03
C ALA A 6 -10.18 19.04 -5.44
N ILE A 7 -10.51 19.89 -6.42
CA ILE A 7 -10.26 19.62 -7.84
C ILE A 7 -8.74 19.43 -7.99
N PRO A 8 -8.25 18.28 -8.49
CA PRO A 8 -6.82 18.11 -8.73
C PRO A 8 -6.39 19.11 -9.79
N THR A 9 -5.60 20.10 -9.39
CA THR A 9 -5.01 21.08 -10.31
C THR A 9 -3.98 20.39 -11.18
N GLY A 10 -4.34 20.11 -12.42
CA GLY A 10 -3.42 19.94 -13.55
C GLY A 10 -2.15 19.15 -13.27
N GLU A 11 -2.27 17.89 -12.89
CA GLU A 11 -1.10 17.00 -12.86
C GLU A 11 -0.57 16.80 -14.28
N GLN A 12 0.75 16.95 -14.42
CA GLN A 12 1.50 16.59 -15.62
C GLN A 12 1.20 15.13 -15.95
N TYR A 13 0.63 14.87 -17.13
CA TYR A 13 0.36 13.52 -17.61
C TYR A 13 1.62 12.65 -17.48
N SER A 14 1.52 11.57 -16.70
CA SER A 14 2.61 10.64 -16.42
C SER A 14 3.09 9.94 -17.71
N GLY A 15 4.30 9.35 -17.66
CA GLY A 15 5.15 9.04 -18.81
C GLY A 15 4.59 8.19 -19.96
N LYS A 16 3.42 7.52 -19.84
CA LYS A 16 2.81 6.75 -20.94
C LYS A 16 2.18 7.62 -22.04
N TYR A 17 1.70 8.83 -21.73
CA TYR A 17 0.91 9.65 -22.68
C TYR A 17 1.50 11.03 -23.00
N LEU A 18 2.74 11.27 -22.56
CA LEU A 18 3.48 12.50 -22.86
C LEU A 18 3.55 12.76 -24.37
N ASN A 19 3.77 11.69 -25.15
CA ASN A 19 3.89 11.72 -26.61
C ASN A 19 2.57 11.55 -27.36
N PHE A 20 1.43 11.43 -26.67
CA PHE A 20 0.12 11.28 -27.30
C PHE A 20 -0.26 12.56 -28.08
N ARG A 21 -0.13 12.52 -29.41
CA ARG A 21 -0.42 13.63 -30.33
C ARG A 21 -1.04 13.12 -31.64
N PRO A 22 -2.21 12.47 -31.59
CA PRO A 22 -2.85 11.98 -32.80
C PRO A 22 -3.26 13.12 -33.73
N ALA A 23 -3.26 12.85 -35.03
CA ALA A 23 -3.51 13.85 -36.07
C ALA A 23 -4.91 14.48 -35.98
N TYR A 24 -5.92 13.71 -35.52
CA TYR A 24 -7.31 14.15 -35.42
C TYR A 24 -7.57 15.23 -34.36
N LEU A 25 -6.64 15.48 -33.43
CA LEU A 25 -6.77 16.57 -32.44
C LEU A 25 -6.47 17.96 -33.04
N LYS A 26 -6.03 18.03 -34.29
CA LYS A 26 -5.76 19.28 -34.99
C LYS A 26 -7.06 19.84 -35.57
N ILE A 27 -7.65 20.80 -34.88
CA ILE A 27 -8.86 21.52 -35.32
C ILE A 27 -8.44 22.81 -36.03
N LYS A 28 -9.02 23.08 -37.19
CA LYS A 28 -8.87 24.33 -37.94
C LYS A 28 -9.72 25.43 -37.31
N SER A 29 -9.21 26.65 -37.31
CA SER A 29 -10.02 27.83 -36.95
C SER A 29 -11.02 28.12 -38.08
N LYS A 30 -12.19 28.65 -37.71
CA LYS A 30 -13.16 29.17 -38.70
C LYS A 30 -12.56 30.23 -39.63
N ASP A 31 -11.50 30.92 -39.20
CA ASP A 31 -10.84 32.01 -39.92
C ASP A 31 -9.61 31.53 -40.74
N SER A 32 -9.41 30.21 -40.86
CA SER A 32 -8.16 29.64 -41.43
C SER A 32 -8.19 29.41 -42.96
N TYR A 33 -9.18 29.96 -43.68
CA TYR A 33 -9.30 29.87 -45.13
C TYR A 33 -8.44 30.95 -45.82
N PRO A 34 -7.31 30.61 -46.48
CA PRO A 34 -6.33 31.60 -46.92
C PRO A 34 -6.66 32.30 -48.25
N HIS A 35 -7.47 31.72 -49.15
CA HIS A 35 -7.67 32.24 -50.52
C HIS A 35 -9.06 31.97 -51.17
N GLY A 36 -10.16 31.82 -50.44
CA GLY A 36 -11.47 31.56 -51.08
C GLY A 36 -12.68 31.68 -50.15
N GLU A 37 -13.85 31.90 -50.76
CA GLU A 37 -15.13 32.13 -50.10
C GLU A 37 -15.42 31.08 -49.02
N ARG A 38 -15.71 31.58 -47.82
CA ARG A 38 -16.13 30.77 -46.69
C ARG A 38 -17.37 29.95 -47.10
N PRO A 39 -17.41 28.63 -46.86
CA PRO A 39 -18.64 27.86 -47.03
C PRO A 39 -19.77 28.50 -46.22
N TYR A 40 -20.94 28.70 -46.82
CA TYR A 40 -22.10 29.18 -46.09
C TYR A 40 -22.61 28.05 -45.18
N PHE A 41 -22.45 28.23 -43.87
CA PHE A 41 -23.04 27.35 -42.87
C PHE A 41 -24.41 27.88 -42.46
N SER A 42 -25.31 26.97 -42.07
CA SER A 42 -26.60 27.37 -41.52
C SER A 42 -26.44 28.18 -40.23
N PRO A 43 -27.44 28.98 -39.82
CA PRO A 43 -27.42 29.67 -38.53
C PRO A 43 -27.22 28.73 -37.33
N GLU A 44 -27.68 27.48 -37.43
CA GLU A 44 -27.54 26.46 -36.39
C GLU A 44 -26.10 25.93 -36.29
N ALA A 45 -25.48 25.62 -37.43
CA ALA A 45 -24.07 25.23 -37.53
C ALA A 45 -23.13 26.36 -37.07
N GLU A 46 -23.41 27.61 -37.44
CA GLU A 46 -22.67 28.79 -36.96
C GLU A 46 -22.79 28.94 -35.44
N ARG A 47 -24.00 28.80 -34.89
CA ARG A 47 -24.21 28.87 -33.44
C ARG A 47 -23.45 27.77 -32.70
N LEU A 48 -23.46 26.55 -33.22
CA LEU A 48 -22.71 25.43 -32.65
C LEU A 48 -21.20 25.72 -32.66
N LEU A 49 -20.66 26.20 -33.80
CA LEU A 49 -19.24 26.55 -33.94
C LEU A 49 -18.83 27.64 -32.94
N VAL A 50 -19.59 28.72 -32.83
CA VAL A 50 -19.29 29.82 -31.90
C VAL A 50 -19.34 29.32 -30.45
N THR A 51 -20.41 28.62 -30.08
CA THR A 51 -20.59 28.11 -28.71
C THR A 51 -19.49 27.11 -28.34
N ALA A 52 -19.14 26.20 -29.25
CA ALA A 52 -18.06 25.25 -29.05
C ALA A 52 -16.71 25.96 -28.94
N ALA A 53 -16.44 26.95 -29.79
CA ALA A 53 -15.17 27.66 -29.81
C ALA A 53 -14.93 28.48 -28.53
N GLU A 54 -15.97 29.12 -27.99
CA GLU A 54 -15.89 29.87 -26.72
C GLU A 54 -15.67 28.96 -25.50
N ASN A 55 -16.20 27.72 -25.55
CA ASN A 55 -16.25 26.83 -24.39
C ASN A 55 -15.29 25.63 -24.47
N SER A 56 -14.47 25.50 -25.53
CA SER A 56 -13.47 24.42 -25.71
C SER A 56 -12.24 24.60 -24.81
N SER A 57 -12.47 24.59 -23.49
CA SER A 57 -11.45 24.69 -22.44
C SER A 57 -11.83 23.83 -21.24
N LEU A 58 -10.86 23.56 -20.36
CA LEU A 58 -11.14 22.85 -19.10
C LEU A 58 -12.20 23.55 -18.25
N VAL A 59 -12.22 24.89 -18.28
CA VAL A 59 -13.23 25.73 -17.58
C VAL A 59 -14.61 25.55 -18.20
N GLY A 60 -14.71 25.50 -19.53
CA GLY A 60 -15.98 25.25 -20.22
C GLY A 60 -16.51 23.84 -19.95
N LEU A 61 -15.62 22.85 -19.87
CA LEU A 61 -15.96 21.47 -19.52
C LEU A 61 -16.39 21.30 -18.06
N SER A 62 -15.74 21.98 -17.10
CA SER A 62 -16.14 21.94 -15.69
C SER A 62 -17.44 22.70 -15.44
N GLY A 63 -17.65 23.82 -16.12
CA GLY A 63 -18.88 24.61 -16.04
C GLY A 63 -20.08 24.05 -16.81
N GLY A 64 -19.94 22.90 -17.48
CA GLY A 64 -21.03 22.29 -18.26
C GLY A 64 -21.47 23.10 -19.48
N LYS A 65 -20.64 24.05 -19.93
CA LYS A 65 -20.94 24.95 -21.07
C LYS A 65 -20.53 24.38 -22.42
N LEU A 66 -19.80 23.26 -22.40
CA LEU A 66 -19.38 22.58 -23.63
C LEU A 66 -20.59 21.94 -24.31
N PRO A 67 -20.86 22.23 -25.60
CA PRO A 67 -21.99 21.65 -26.31
C PRO A 67 -21.93 20.12 -26.32
N SER A 68 -23.09 19.50 -26.07
CA SER A 68 -23.24 18.05 -26.03
C SER A 68 -24.39 17.60 -26.93
N ILE A 69 -24.16 16.59 -27.76
CA ILE A 69 -25.10 16.06 -28.75
C ILE A 69 -25.34 14.58 -28.42
N PRO A 70 -26.58 14.08 -28.39
CA PRO A 70 -26.82 12.67 -28.05
C PRO A 70 -26.18 11.74 -29.09
N ALA A 71 -25.50 10.68 -28.63
CA ALA A 71 -24.77 9.75 -29.50
C ALA A 71 -25.52 8.44 -29.79
N MET A 72 -26.59 8.17 -29.03
CA MET A 72 -27.37 6.92 -29.08
C MET A 72 -28.78 7.08 -29.69
N SER A 73 -29.16 8.30 -30.09
CA SER A 73 -30.47 8.59 -30.69
C SER A 73 -30.34 9.06 -32.13
N ALA A 74 -31.39 8.85 -32.93
CA ALA A 74 -31.48 9.47 -34.24
C ALA A 74 -31.51 11.00 -34.10
N LEU A 75 -30.65 11.67 -34.86
CA LEU A 75 -30.60 13.12 -35.03
C LEU A 75 -31.42 13.50 -36.27
N ASP A 76 -31.86 14.76 -36.33
CA ASP A 76 -32.45 15.33 -37.54
C ASP A 76 -31.48 15.15 -38.73
N PRO A 77 -31.90 14.55 -39.86
CA PRO A 77 -31.06 14.37 -41.04
C PRO A 77 -30.37 15.65 -41.51
N LYS A 78 -31.03 16.82 -41.42
CA LYS A 78 -30.43 18.09 -41.84
C LYS A 78 -29.27 18.49 -40.93
N PHE A 79 -29.48 18.41 -39.62
CA PHE A 79 -28.45 18.69 -38.62
C PHE A 79 -27.27 17.70 -38.72
N LEU A 80 -27.55 16.45 -39.07
CA LEU A 80 -26.52 15.44 -39.29
C LEU A 80 -25.60 15.77 -40.48
N GLU A 81 -26.16 16.22 -41.61
CA GLU A 81 -25.40 16.64 -42.77
C GLU A 81 -24.50 17.84 -42.45
N GLU A 82 -25.03 18.80 -41.67
CA GLU A 82 -24.26 19.95 -41.18
C GLU A 82 -23.10 19.52 -40.28
N LEU A 83 -23.34 18.64 -39.29
CA LEU A 83 -22.29 18.09 -38.44
C LEU A 83 -21.21 17.38 -39.26
N ARG A 84 -21.62 16.58 -40.26
CA ARG A 84 -20.69 15.87 -41.14
C ARG A 84 -19.83 16.84 -41.93
N SER A 85 -20.41 17.92 -42.46
CA SER A 85 -19.67 18.97 -43.17
C SER A 85 -18.64 19.64 -42.25
N LEU A 86 -19.04 20.03 -41.03
CA LEU A 86 -18.14 20.67 -40.06
C LEU A 86 -16.96 19.77 -39.64
N VAL A 87 -17.20 18.46 -39.49
CA VAL A 87 -16.15 17.50 -39.16
C VAL A 87 -15.21 17.26 -40.36
N GLN A 88 -15.75 17.12 -41.57
CA GLN A 88 -14.95 16.91 -42.79
C GLN A 88 -14.02 18.10 -43.08
N GLU A 89 -14.51 19.31 -42.85
CA GLU A 89 -13.70 20.54 -42.97
C GLU A 89 -12.62 20.65 -41.87
N GLY A 90 -12.77 19.88 -40.78
CA GLY A 90 -11.90 19.88 -39.62
C GLY A 90 -12.13 21.06 -38.68
N LEU A 91 -13.33 21.66 -38.71
CA LEU A 91 -13.73 22.82 -37.90
C LEU A 91 -14.20 22.43 -36.50
N ILE A 92 -14.75 21.23 -36.37
CA ILE A 92 -15.13 20.64 -35.08
C ILE A 92 -14.53 19.25 -34.90
N LEU A 93 -14.35 18.86 -33.64
CA LEU A 93 -14.05 17.50 -33.23
C LEU A 93 -15.16 17.00 -32.31
N LEU A 94 -15.72 15.84 -32.64
CA LEU A 94 -16.69 15.15 -31.79
C LEU A 94 -15.96 14.12 -30.92
N ILE A 95 -16.08 14.27 -29.61
CA ILE A 95 -15.47 13.37 -28.62
C ILE A 95 -16.57 12.62 -27.89
N PRO A 96 -16.57 11.28 -27.89
CA PRO A 96 -17.53 10.51 -27.11
C PRO A 96 -17.28 10.73 -25.62
N ARG A 97 -18.36 10.97 -24.86
CA ARG A 97 -18.35 11.09 -23.42
C ARG A 97 -19.38 10.14 -22.83
N ILE A 98 -18.91 9.27 -21.95
CA ILE A 98 -19.78 8.43 -21.12
C ILE A 98 -20.15 9.23 -19.87
N PHE A 99 -21.42 9.21 -19.50
CA PHE A 99 -21.89 9.81 -18.26
C PHE A 99 -22.84 8.88 -17.52
N PHE A 100 -22.78 8.95 -16.19
CA PHE A 100 -23.63 8.16 -15.31
C PHE A 100 -24.87 8.97 -14.94
N ASN A 101 -26.03 8.50 -15.37
CA ASN A 101 -27.29 9.15 -15.05
C ASN A 101 -27.82 8.62 -13.71
N LYS A 102 -27.80 9.51 -12.70
CA LYS A 102 -28.21 9.18 -11.33
C LYS A 102 -29.71 8.87 -11.21
N THR A 103 -30.57 9.30 -12.14
CA THR A 103 -32.02 9.12 -12.04
C THR A 103 -32.47 7.74 -12.49
N ASN A 104 -31.86 7.19 -13.54
CA ASN A 104 -32.19 5.86 -14.07
C ASN A 104 -31.14 4.79 -13.71
N GLY A 105 -29.99 5.18 -13.14
CA GLY A 105 -28.92 4.26 -12.74
C GLY A 105 -28.10 3.72 -13.92
N ASN A 106 -28.26 4.25 -15.13
CA ASN A 106 -27.64 3.74 -16.34
C ASN A 106 -26.52 4.65 -16.84
N LEU A 107 -25.62 4.07 -17.65
CA LEU A 107 -24.64 4.82 -18.42
C LEU A 107 -25.25 5.27 -19.75
N GLU A 108 -24.98 6.53 -20.09
CA GLU A 108 -25.42 7.17 -21.32
C GLU A 108 -24.21 7.73 -22.07
N LEU A 109 -24.40 7.96 -23.38
CA LEU A 109 -23.34 8.41 -24.27
C LEU A 109 -23.76 9.64 -25.07
N ALA A 110 -22.91 10.66 -25.05
CA ALA A 110 -23.07 11.88 -25.85
C ALA A 110 -21.74 12.29 -26.49
N PHE A 111 -21.82 13.08 -27.54
CA PHE A 111 -20.69 13.73 -28.16
C PHE A 111 -20.50 15.12 -27.58
N ASN A 112 -19.35 15.35 -26.97
CA ASN A 112 -18.87 16.68 -26.67
C ASN A 112 -18.25 17.29 -27.93
N VAL A 113 -18.64 18.52 -28.26
CA VAL A 113 -18.17 19.22 -29.46
C VAL A 113 -17.05 20.18 -29.08
N LEU A 114 -15.87 19.99 -29.67
CA LEU A 114 -14.76 20.94 -29.56
C LEU A 114 -14.57 21.72 -30.86
N ALA A 115 -14.23 23.00 -30.76
CA ALA A 115 -13.92 23.87 -31.89
C ALA A 115 -12.79 24.85 -31.53
N SER A 116 -12.20 25.50 -32.54
CA SER A 116 -11.16 26.52 -32.37
C SER A 116 -11.70 27.94 -32.59
N PHE A 117 -11.33 28.88 -31.70
CA PHE A 117 -11.82 30.25 -31.69
C PHE A 117 -11.01 31.25 -32.54
N SER A 118 -9.71 31.03 -32.81
CA SER A 118 -8.90 32.03 -33.52
C SER A 118 -7.78 31.46 -34.39
N SER A 119 -7.41 32.20 -35.44
CA SER A 119 -6.23 31.94 -36.29
C SER A 119 -4.89 32.00 -35.53
N LYS A 120 -4.86 32.61 -34.33
CA LYS A 120 -3.73 32.49 -33.40
C LYS A 120 -3.87 31.17 -32.65
N LYS A 121 -3.23 30.14 -33.20
CA LYS A 121 -2.93 28.83 -32.59
C LYS A 121 -3.82 28.51 -31.38
N THR A 122 -4.97 27.86 -31.59
CA THR A 122 -5.50 26.96 -30.56
C THR A 122 -4.33 26.11 -30.11
N ASN A 123 -3.92 26.23 -28.84
CA ASN A 123 -2.81 25.45 -28.35
C ASN A 123 -3.26 23.98 -28.45
N PRO A 124 -2.66 23.15 -29.32
CA PRO A 124 -3.07 21.76 -29.49
C PRO A 124 -3.01 21.00 -28.15
N GLU A 125 -2.16 21.47 -27.23
CA GLU A 125 -2.09 20.99 -25.85
C GLU A 125 -3.37 21.28 -25.04
N ASN A 126 -4.12 22.35 -25.33
CA ASN A 126 -5.42 22.62 -24.68
C ASN A 126 -6.53 21.69 -25.19
N ILE A 127 -6.57 21.39 -26.50
CA ILE A 127 -7.53 20.42 -27.04
C ILE A 127 -7.20 19.03 -26.49
N LYS A 128 -5.92 18.67 -26.44
CA LYS A 128 -5.43 17.43 -25.81
C LYS A 128 -5.83 17.35 -24.34
N SER A 129 -5.65 18.43 -23.56
CA SER A 129 -6.01 18.42 -22.14
C SER A 129 -7.51 18.27 -21.92
N VAL A 130 -8.35 18.95 -22.73
CA VAL A 130 -9.80 18.79 -22.68
C VAL A 130 -10.21 17.37 -23.08
N PHE A 131 -9.60 16.78 -24.12
CA PHE A 131 -9.86 15.39 -24.51
C PHE A 131 -9.54 14.41 -23.38
N PHE A 132 -8.37 14.52 -22.75
CA PHE A 132 -7.99 13.69 -21.61
C PHE A 132 -8.93 13.87 -20.42
N GLU A 133 -9.35 15.10 -20.11
CA GLU A 133 -10.29 15.34 -19.02
C GLU A 133 -11.69 14.77 -19.33
N ILE A 134 -12.14 14.76 -20.59
CA ILE A 134 -13.39 14.08 -20.99
C ILE A 134 -13.27 12.57 -20.79
N MET A 135 -12.13 11.97 -21.15
CA MET A 135 -11.87 10.54 -20.94
C MET A 135 -11.81 10.20 -19.45
N ARG A 136 -11.15 11.04 -18.63
CA ARG A 136 -11.12 10.89 -17.16
C ARG A 136 -12.51 10.96 -16.55
N LYS A 137 -13.34 11.94 -16.96
CA LYS A 137 -14.75 12.01 -16.53
C LYS A 137 -15.57 10.80 -16.97
N SER A 138 -15.26 10.21 -18.13
CA SER A 138 -15.89 8.99 -18.63
C SER A 138 -15.48 7.76 -17.80
N ALA A 139 -14.20 7.63 -17.47
CA ALA A 139 -13.68 6.60 -16.56
C ALA A 139 -14.35 6.68 -15.17
N TRP A 140 -14.47 7.88 -14.62
CA TRP A 140 -15.16 8.10 -13.34
C TRP A 140 -16.65 7.71 -13.38
N ALA A 141 -17.33 7.98 -14.50
CA ALA A 141 -18.73 7.58 -14.69
C ALA A 141 -18.87 6.06 -14.74
N VAL A 142 -18.03 5.37 -15.53
CA VAL A 142 -17.99 3.90 -15.62
C VAL A 142 -17.71 3.31 -14.24
N ARG A 143 -16.73 3.86 -13.51
CA ARG A 143 -16.42 3.42 -12.15
C ARG A 143 -17.62 3.52 -11.22
N THR A 144 -18.30 4.67 -11.24
CA THR A 144 -19.44 4.91 -10.36
C THR A 144 -20.57 3.93 -10.65
N TYR A 145 -20.83 3.66 -11.93
CA TYR A 145 -21.79 2.65 -12.36
C TYR A 145 -21.42 1.26 -11.85
N GLU A 146 -20.17 0.82 -12.03
CA GLU A 146 -19.70 -0.50 -11.59
C GLU A 146 -19.81 -0.71 -10.08
N ILE A 147 -19.46 0.30 -9.29
CA ILE A 147 -19.55 0.21 -7.83
C ILE A 147 -21.03 0.09 -7.40
N ILE A 148 -21.93 0.82 -8.04
CA ILE A 148 -23.37 0.80 -7.71
C ILE A 148 -24.01 -0.51 -8.16
N SER A 149 -23.70 -0.98 -9.38
CA SER A 149 -24.25 -2.22 -9.91
C SER A 149 -23.84 -3.42 -9.06
N GLN A 150 -22.58 -3.47 -8.59
CA GLN A 150 -22.09 -4.56 -7.74
C GLN A 150 -22.70 -4.56 -6.34
N ARG A 151 -23.06 -3.40 -5.78
CA ARG A 151 -23.80 -3.32 -4.51
C ARG A 151 -25.24 -3.81 -4.63
N GLY A 152 -25.81 -3.78 -5.83
CA GLY A 152 -27.17 -4.26 -6.12
C GLY A 152 -27.23 -5.65 -6.75
N ALA A 153 -26.08 -6.31 -6.97
CA ALA A 153 -26.01 -7.60 -7.65
C ALA A 153 -26.30 -8.77 -6.70
N ASP A 154 -26.96 -9.82 -7.22
CA ASP A 154 -27.22 -11.06 -6.49
C ASP A 154 -25.93 -11.84 -6.18
N ILE A 155 -24.87 -11.61 -6.96
CA ILE A 155 -23.57 -12.26 -6.79
C ILE A 155 -22.70 -11.42 -5.85
N SER A 156 -22.48 -11.92 -4.64
CA SER A 156 -21.56 -11.30 -3.68
C SER A 156 -20.10 -11.57 -4.04
N LEU A 157 -19.20 -10.65 -3.67
CA LEU A 157 -17.75 -10.80 -3.88
C LEU A 157 -17.17 -12.10 -3.27
N PRO A 158 -17.58 -12.54 -2.06
CA PRO A 158 -17.19 -13.85 -1.53
C PRO A 158 -17.60 -15.03 -2.42
N PHE A 159 -18.80 -14.98 -3.01
CA PHE A 159 -19.25 -16.01 -3.93
C PHE A 159 -18.40 -16.04 -5.20
N LEU A 160 -18.14 -14.88 -5.80
CA LEU A 160 -17.28 -14.74 -6.97
C LEU A 160 -15.89 -15.37 -6.73
N LEU A 161 -15.24 -15.01 -5.62
CA LEU A 161 -13.93 -15.55 -5.25
C LEU A 161 -13.96 -17.08 -5.08
N THR A 162 -15.05 -17.61 -4.49
CA THR A 162 -15.23 -19.05 -4.31
C THR A 162 -15.37 -19.78 -5.64
N SER A 163 -16.21 -19.26 -6.55
CA SER A 163 -16.39 -19.84 -7.89
C SER A 163 -15.09 -19.84 -8.68
N LEU A 164 -14.35 -18.72 -8.66
CA LEU A 164 -13.07 -18.60 -9.36
C LEU A 164 -12.02 -19.56 -8.79
N ALA A 165 -11.96 -19.72 -7.47
CA ALA A 165 -11.10 -20.71 -6.80
C ALA A 165 -11.47 -22.17 -7.15
N GLU A 166 -12.73 -22.42 -7.50
CA GLU A 166 -13.19 -23.72 -7.99
C GLU A 166 -12.86 -23.96 -9.47
N GLY A 167 -12.34 -22.95 -10.17
CA GLY A 167 -12.05 -23.01 -11.61
C GLY A 167 -13.27 -22.71 -12.47
N THR A 168 -14.36 -22.20 -11.88
CA THR A 168 -15.59 -21.83 -12.58
C THR A 168 -15.70 -20.31 -12.65
N SER A 169 -15.88 -19.76 -13.85
CA SER A 169 -16.33 -18.37 -13.96
C SER A 169 -17.84 -18.36 -13.68
N PRO A 170 -18.35 -17.64 -12.68
CA PRO A 170 -19.78 -17.56 -12.46
C PRO A 170 -20.41 -17.01 -13.74
N GLY A 171 -21.27 -17.84 -14.36
CA GLY A 171 -21.67 -17.80 -15.76
C GLY A 171 -22.20 -16.45 -16.23
N VAL A 172 -21.28 -15.61 -16.68
CA VAL A 172 -21.58 -14.39 -17.39
C VAL A 172 -20.66 -14.39 -18.60
N ASP A 173 -21.26 -14.45 -19.79
CA ASP A 173 -20.54 -14.59 -21.04
C ASP A 173 -19.45 -13.50 -21.15
N SER A 174 -18.20 -13.94 -21.30
CA SER A 174 -16.99 -13.10 -21.23
C SER A 174 -16.92 -12.03 -22.32
N GLU A 175 -17.75 -12.15 -23.36
CA GLU A 175 -17.75 -11.21 -24.49
C GLU A 175 -18.59 -9.94 -24.22
N ASP A 176 -19.39 -9.89 -23.16
CA ASP A 176 -20.45 -8.88 -22.91
C ASP A 176 -20.21 -7.94 -21.71
N ARG A 177 -18.99 -7.85 -21.16
CA ARG A 177 -18.72 -7.04 -19.93
C ARG A 177 -17.75 -5.87 -20.07
N ASP A 178 -17.17 -5.62 -21.25
CA ASP A 178 -16.42 -4.37 -21.48
C ASP A 178 -17.42 -3.24 -21.74
N ILE A 179 -18.03 -2.74 -20.67
CA ILE A 179 -19.07 -1.70 -20.70
C ILE A 179 -18.64 -0.46 -21.49
N PRO A 180 -17.41 0.09 -21.32
CA PRO A 180 -16.92 1.16 -22.19
C PRO A 180 -16.95 0.78 -23.67
N LYS A 181 -16.44 -0.39 -24.04
CA LYS A 181 -16.41 -0.86 -25.43
C LYS A 181 -17.81 -1.05 -25.99
N ASP A 182 -18.74 -1.59 -25.22
CA ASP A 182 -20.12 -1.83 -25.66
C ASP A 182 -20.91 -0.53 -25.81
N LEU A 183 -20.71 0.44 -24.91
CA LEU A 183 -21.29 1.76 -25.06
C LEU A 183 -20.76 2.48 -26.30
N LEU A 184 -19.44 2.45 -26.52
CA LEU A 184 -18.83 3.03 -27.73
C LEU A 184 -19.28 2.30 -29.01
N ARG A 185 -19.64 1.01 -28.92
CA ARG A 185 -20.26 0.26 -30.02
C ARG A 185 -21.72 0.67 -30.28
N LYS A 186 -22.43 1.26 -29.33
CA LYS A 186 -23.81 1.75 -29.49
C LYS A 186 -23.92 3.14 -30.12
N ILE A 187 -22.79 3.77 -30.45
CA ILE A 187 -22.79 5.03 -31.22
C ILE A 187 -23.54 4.82 -32.53
N TYR A 188 -24.59 5.62 -32.76
CA TYR A 188 -25.44 5.49 -33.95
C TYR A 188 -24.72 5.99 -35.22
N TYR A 189 -23.94 7.08 -35.10
CA TYR A 189 -23.28 7.76 -36.23
C TYR A 189 -21.76 7.59 -36.26
N LYS A 190 -21.26 6.35 -36.18
CA LYS A 190 -19.81 6.06 -36.10
C LYS A 190 -18.99 6.61 -37.26
N ASN A 191 -19.59 6.73 -38.45
CA ASN A 191 -18.90 7.18 -39.65
C ASN A 191 -18.58 8.69 -39.64
N ILE A 192 -19.12 9.46 -38.69
CA ILE A 192 -18.84 10.89 -38.55
C ILE A 192 -17.56 11.12 -37.74
N ILE A 193 -17.21 10.21 -36.83
CA ILE A 193 -16.00 10.32 -36.01
C ILE A 193 -14.81 9.62 -36.66
N HIS A 194 -13.62 10.16 -36.43
CA HIS A 194 -12.39 9.50 -36.87
C HIS A 194 -12.27 8.12 -36.16
N PRO A 195 -11.97 7.01 -36.86
CA PRO A 195 -11.92 5.68 -36.26
C PRO A 195 -11.00 5.57 -35.05
N ASP A 196 -9.84 6.24 -35.11
CA ASP A 196 -8.88 6.27 -34.00
C ASP A 196 -9.42 6.96 -32.74
N VAL A 197 -10.39 7.87 -32.83
CA VAL A 197 -10.98 8.52 -31.65
C VAL A 197 -11.65 7.49 -30.76
N ILE A 198 -12.37 6.51 -31.33
CA ILE A 198 -13.03 5.45 -30.53
C ILE A 198 -11.98 4.58 -29.86
N LYS A 199 -10.96 4.17 -30.62
CA LYS A 199 -9.88 3.29 -30.14
C LYS A 199 -9.09 3.95 -29.02
N ASP A 200 -8.69 5.21 -29.20
CA ASP A 200 -7.91 5.96 -28.22
C ASP A 200 -8.76 6.30 -26.99
N SER A 201 -10.06 6.59 -27.18
CA SER A 201 -10.98 6.82 -26.06
C SER A 201 -11.10 5.58 -25.18
N LEU A 202 -11.26 4.39 -25.78
CA LEU A 202 -11.33 3.13 -25.05
C LEU A 202 -10.03 2.88 -24.26
N ALA A 203 -8.88 3.03 -24.91
CA ALA A 203 -7.58 2.81 -24.29
C ALA A 203 -7.32 3.78 -23.12
N LEU A 204 -7.72 5.05 -23.25
CA LEU A 204 -7.55 6.05 -22.19
C LEU A 204 -8.51 5.83 -21.03
N ILE A 205 -9.78 5.48 -21.30
CA ILE A 205 -10.74 5.14 -20.23
C ILE A 205 -10.20 3.98 -19.40
N HIS A 206 -9.75 2.90 -20.05
CA HIS A 206 -9.17 1.74 -19.38
C HIS A 206 -7.94 2.11 -18.55
N SER A 207 -7.02 2.91 -19.11
CA SER A 207 -5.83 3.35 -18.38
C SER A 207 -6.17 4.21 -17.17
N PHE A 208 -7.17 5.10 -17.26
CA PHE A 208 -7.56 5.93 -16.12
C PHE A 208 -8.24 5.10 -15.02
N ILE A 209 -9.04 4.09 -15.37
CA ILE A 209 -9.60 3.15 -14.38
C ILE A 209 -8.49 2.38 -13.67
N GLU A 210 -7.49 1.91 -14.41
CA GLU A 210 -6.32 1.21 -13.85
C GLU A 210 -5.46 2.12 -12.95
N GLU A 211 -5.20 3.36 -13.36
CA GLU A 211 -4.43 4.34 -12.59
C GLU A 211 -5.10 4.69 -11.26
N GLU A 212 -6.44 4.75 -11.22
CA GLU A 212 -7.18 5.02 -9.98
C GLU A 212 -7.06 3.87 -8.96
N GLY A 213 -6.82 2.64 -9.40
CA GLY A 213 -6.62 1.46 -8.52
C GLY A 213 -7.85 1.02 -7.71
N ILE A 214 -9.05 1.55 -8.01
CA ILE A 214 -10.27 1.31 -7.21
C ILE A 214 -11.10 0.15 -7.77
N LEU A 215 -11.01 -0.09 -9.08
CA LEU A 215 -11.57 -1.25 -9.76
C LEU A 215 -10.44 -2.13 -10.27
N THR A 216 -10.61 -3.44 -10.10
CA THR A 216 -9.65 -4.42 -10.61
C THR A 216 -10.16 -5.00 -11.92
N PRO A 217 -9.43 -4.84 -13.04
CA PRO A 217 -9.80 -5.44 -14.32
C PRO A 217 -9.53 -6.94 -14.30
N THR A 218 -10.56 -7.71 -14.63
CA THR A 218 -10.53 -9.17 -14.79
C THR A 218 -10.85 -9.53 -16.24
N ILE A 219 -10.44 -10.72 -16.68
CA ILE A 219 -10.62 -11.18 -18.07
C ILE A 219 -12.04 -11.73 -18.27
N GLY A 220 -12.52 -12.56 -17.34
CA GLY A 220 -13.83 -13.20 -17.41
C GLY A 220 -14.94 -12.47 -16.64
N CYS A 221 -14.60 -11.65 -15.64
CA CYS A 221 -15.60 -11.07 -14.74
C CYS A 221 -15.86 -9.56 -14.96
N GLY A 222 -15.11 -8.89 -15.83
CA GLY A 222 -15.18 -7.43 -16.04
C GLY A 222 -14.42 -6.64 -14.97
N TYR A 223 -14.96 -5.50 -14.54
CA TYR A 223 -14.39 -4.73 -13.44
C TYR A 223 -14.93 -5.21 -12.09
N VAL A 224 -14.06 -5.43 -11.11
CA VAL A 224 -14.47 -5.85 -9.76
C VAL A 224 -14.01 -4.82 -8.74
N HIS A 225 -14.92 -4.37 -7.88
CA HIS A 225 -14.61 -3.49 -6.76
C HIS A 225 -14.29 -4.29 -5.50
N ILE A 226 -13.11 -4.05 -4.91
CA ILE A 226 -12.72 -4.60 -3.61
C ILE A 226 -12.82 -3.46 -2.58
N PRO A 227 -13.82 -3.48 -1.68
CA PRO A 227 -14.05 -2.41 -0.72
C PRO A 227 -13.04 -2.46 0.43
N ASP A 228 -12.46 -1.30 0.80
CA ASP A 228 -11.40 -1.19 1.82
C ASP A 228 -11.84 -1.66 3.22
N GLN A 229 -13.15 -1.61 3.50
CA GLN A 229 -13.73 -1.95 4.81
C GLN A 229 -13.77 -3.45 5.10
N GLU A 230 -13.76 -4.30 4.07
CA GLU A 230 -13.92 -5.75 4.19
C GLU A 230 -12.64 -6.51 3.80
N VAL A 231 -11.54 -5.79 3.54
CA VAL A 231 -10.33 -6.35 2.95
C VAL A 231 -9.72 -7.46 3.79
N ASP A 232 -9.69 -7.34 5.11
CA ASP A 232 -9.11 -8.37 5.97
C ASP A 232 -9.95 -9.65 6.00
N VAL A 233 -11.28 -9.52 6.01
CA VAL A 233 -12.22 -10.66 5.92
C VAL A 233 -12.07 -11.35 4.55
N LEU A 234 -11.94 -10.56 3.49
CA LEU A 234 -11.68 -11.07 2.14
C LEU A 234 -10.32 -11.74 2.04
N PHE A 235 -9.29 -11.23 2.73
CA PHE A 235 -7.97 -11.83 2.77
C PHE A 235 -8.01 -13.20 3.43
N ASP A 236 -8.68 -13.34 4.58
CA ASP A 236 -8.84 -14.63 5.25
C ASP A 236 -9.54 -15.65 4.34
N LEU A 237 -10.61 -15.22 3.65
CA LEU A 237 -11.32 -16.06 2.68
C LEU A 237 -10.41 -16.47 1.51
N VAL A 238 -9.68 -15.52 0.91
CA VAL A 238 -8.75 -15.78 -0.20
C VAL A 238 -7.64 -16.73 0.22
N SER A 239 -7.05 -16.52 1.40
CA SER A 239 -6.02 -17.38 1.99
C SER A 239 -6.53 -18.81 2.17
N ASP A 240 -7.74 -18.97 2.70
CA ASP A 240 -8.37 -20.27 2.90
C ASP A 240 -8.72 -20.98 1.58
N LEU A 241 -9.32 -20.26 0.63
CA LEU A 241 -9.61 -20.79 -0.71
C LEU A 241 -8.33 -21.17 -1.43
N TYR A 242 -7.29 -20.36 -1.28
CA TYR A 242 -6.00 -20.61 -1.89
C TYR A 242 -5.39 -21.91 -1.38
N ALA A 243 -5.25 -22.05 -0.06
CA ALA A 243 -4.68 -23.24 0.58
C ALA A 243 -5.50 -24.50 0.30
N LYS A 244 -6.83 -24.44 0.49
CA LYS A 244 -7.68 -25.64 0.48
C LYS A 244 -8.15 -26.07 -0.91
N LYS A 245 -8.27 -25.14 -1.87
CA LYS A 245 -8.86 -25.42 -3.20
C LYS A 245 -7.88 -25.20 -4.34
N VAL A 246 -7.15 -24.09 -4.33
CA VAL A 246 -6.33 -23.69 -5.49
C VAL A 246 -4.99 -24.42 -5.49
N ILE A 247 -4.28 -24.51 -4.36
CA ILE A 247 -2.99 -25.21 -4.28
C ILE A 247 -3.13 -26.68 -4.72
N PRO A 248 -4.05 -27.51 -4.16
CA PRO A 248 -4.17 -28.91 -4.57
C PRO A 248 -4.38 -29.06 -6.08
N LYS A 249 -5.30 -28.26 -6.65
CA LYS A 249 -5.57 -28.27 -8.09
C LYS A 249 -4.39 -27.76 -8.92
N LEU A 250 -3.60 -26.81 -8.42
CA LEU A 250 -2.41 -26.31 -9.12
C LEU A 250 -1.32 -27.38 -9.19
N VAL A 251 -1.12 -28.11 -8.08
CA VAL A 251 -0.19 -29.23 -8.00
C VAL A 251 -0.62 -30.36 -8.95
N GLU A 252 -1.90 -30.75 -8.94
CA GLU A 252 -2.46 -31.77 -9.84
C GLU A 252 -2.31 -31.39 -11.33
N ASN A 253 -2.63 -30.14 -11.69
CA ASN A 253 -2.69 -29.73 -13.10
C ASN A 253 -1.32 -29.35 -13.67
N SER A 254 -0.35 -28.96 -12.85
CA SER A 254 0.96 -28.47 -13.31
C SER A 254 2.06 -28.56 -12.23
N PRO A 255 2.74 -29.72 -12.12
CA PRO A 255 3.82 -29.93 -11.14
C PRO A 255 4.95 -28.89 -11.25
N LYS A 256 5.29 -28.46 -12.46
CA LYS A 256 6.31 -27.41 -12.71
C LYS A 256 5.92 -26.04 -12.12
N LEU A 257 4.62 -25.70 -12.09
CA LEU A 257 4.16 -24.46 -11.47
C LEU A 257 4.23 -24.54 -9.94
N ALA A 258 4.01 -25.73 -9.37
CA ALA A 258 4.19 -25.98 -7.95
C ALA A 258 5.67 -25.93 -7.52
N GLU A 259 6.60 -26.45 -8.33
CA GLU A 259 8.05 -26.29 -8.11
C GLU A 259 8.47 -24.81 -8.15
N ASN A 260 7.96 -24.05 -9.12
CA ASN A 260 8.17 -22.61 -9.19
C ASN A 260 7.63 -21.90 -7.94
N LEU A 261 6.45 -22.29 -7.46
CA LEU A 261 5.85 -21.75 -6.24
C LEU A 261 6.70 -22.04 -5.00
N ILE A 262 7.25 -23.25 -4.87
CA ILE A 262 8.19 -23.60 -3.80
C ILE A 262 9.44 -22.71 -3.87
N SER A 263 10.07 -22.59 -5.05
CA SER A 263 11.26 -21.74 -5.20
C SER A 263 10.98 -20.27 -4.91
N LEU A 264 9.78 -19.78 -5.23
CA LEU A 264 9.35 -18.41 -4.90
C LEU A 264 9.19 -18.22 -3.39
N ARG A 265 8.51 -19.13 -2.70
CA ARG A 265 8.38 -19.09 -1.24
C ARG A 265 9.73 -19.20 -0.55
N GLU A 266 10.63 -20.06 -1.04
CA GLU A 266 12.01 -20.16 -0.54
C GLU A 266 12.79 -18.87 -0.74
N ASN A 267 12.70 -18.21 -1.90
CA ASN A 267 13.40 -16.96 -2.15
C ASN A 267 12.93 -15.84 -1.19
N VAL A 268 11.61 -15.67 -1.00
CA VAL A 268 11.07 -14.65 -0.09
C VAL A 268 11.46 -14.93 1.36
N LEU A 269 11.51 -16.20 1.77
CA LEU A 269 11.92 -16.60 3.12
C LEU A 269 13.45 -16.53 3.33
N ASN A 270 14.24 -16.75 2.27
CA ASN A 270 15.71 -16.73 2.29
C ASN A 270 16.30 -15.32 2.12
N GLU A 271 15.52 -14.29 1.75
CA GLU A 271 15.93 -12.89 1.87
C GLU A 271 16.00 -12.49 3.35
N GLU A 272 17.04 -13.01 4.02
CA GLU A 272 17.26 -13.05 5.47
C GLU A 272 17.31 -11.68 6.17
N SER A 273 17.44 -10.58 5.43
CA SER A 273 17.59 -9.22 5.94
C SER A 273 16.35 -8.33 5.84
N ASN A 274 15.30 -8.74 5.12
CA ASN A 274 14.18 -7.86 4.73
C ASN A 274 12.80 -8.31 5.23
N LEU A 275 12.69 -9.29 6.13
CA LEU A 275 11.41 -9.62 6.74
C LEU A 275 10.93 -8.42 7.58
N LEU A 276 9.95 -7.70 7.00
CA LEU A 276 9.37 -6.46 7.49
C LEU A 276 8.56 -6.61 8.78
N SER A 277 8.41 -7.82 9.35
CA SER A 277 7.61 -8.09 10.54
C SER A 277 7.97 -9.43 11.20
N SER A 278 7.73 -9.50 12.51
CA SER A 278 7.74 -10.73 13.32
C SER A 278 6.34 -11.39 13.41
N ASP A 279 5.32 -10.73 12.88
CA ASP A 279 3.96 -11.25 12.80
C ASP A 279 3.84 -12.24 11.63
N PRO A 280 3.56 -13.54 11.90
CA PRO A 280 3.37 -14.56 10.88
C PRO A 280 2.30 -14.19 9.86
N ILE A 281 1.23 -13.49 10.26
CA ILE A 281 0.13 -13.09 9.37
C ILE A 281 0.61 -12.03 8.39
N PHE A 282 1.36 -11.04 8.87
CA PHE A 282 1.94 -10.00 8.01
C PHE A 282 2.93 -10.59 6.99
N VAL A 283 3.78 -11.51 7.45
CA VAL A 283 4.72 -12.23 6.56
C VAL A 283 3.95 -13.05 5.52
N ARG A 284 2.87 -13.73 5.93
CA ARG A 284 2.00 -14.49 5.02
C ARG A 284 1.32 -13.60 3.99
N LYS A 285 0.78 -12.45 4.40
CA LYS A 285 0.20 -11.43 3.49
C LYS A 285 1.22 -10.96 2.45
N SER A 286 2.47 -10.71 2.87
CA SER A 286 3.55 -10.31 1.97
C SER A 286 3.90 -11.40 0.96
N ILE A 287 4.06 -12.65 1.43
CA ILE A 287 4.35 -13.81 0.58
C ILE A 287 3.22 -13.99 -0.44
N PHE A 288 1.97 -14.01 0.01
CA PHE A 288 0.80 -14.22 -0.85
C PHE A 288 0.63 -13.10 -1.88
N SER A 289 0.88 -11.85 -1.53
CA SER A 289 0.84 -10.73 -2.49
C SER A 289 1.82 -10.94 -3.65
N GLU A 290 3.07 -11.32 -3.35
CA GLU A 290 4.08 -11.61 -4.38
C GLU A 290 3.77 -12.88 -5.17
N GLU A 291 3.30 -13.91 -4.48
CA GLU A 291 2.96 -15.21 -5.05
C GLU A 291 1.80 -15.06 -6.06
N PHE A 292 0.72 -14.38 -5.67
CA PHE A 292 -0.43 -14.14 -6.54
C PHE A 292 -0.06 -13.29 -7.75
N ALA A 293 0.83 -12.30 -7.59
CA ALA A 293 1.32 -11.51 -8.72
C ALA A 293 2.06 -12.40 -9.75
N LYS A 294 2.93 -13.30 -9.29
CA LYS A 294 3.72 -14.17 -10.16
C LYS A 294 2.87 -15.28 -10.78
N LEU A 295 2.01 -15.93 -10.00
CA LEU A 295 1.11 -16.98 -10.50
C LEU A 295 0.09 -16.43 -11.49
N GLY A 296 -0.42 -15.20 -11.28
CA GLY A 296 -1.32 -14.54 -12.23
C GLY A 296 -0.72 -14.37 -13.63
N HIS A 297 0.60 -14.23 -13.75
CA HIS A 297 1.30 -14.14 -15.04
C HIS A 297 1.63 -15.52 -15.67
N LEU A 298 1.77 -16.56 -14.86
CA LEU A 298 2.13 -17.91 -15.32
C LEU A 298 0.93 -18.73 -15.78
N MET A 299 -0.27 -18.40 -15.30
CA MET A 299 -1.51 -19.05 -15.72
C MET A 299 -1.95 -18.58 -17.12
N LYS A 300 -2.70 -19.44 -17.84
CA LYS A 300 -3.33 -19.05 -19.11
C LYS A 300 -4.23 -17.84 -18.88
N SER A 301 -4.12 -16.84 -19.76
CA SER A 301 -4.85 -15.57 -19.66
C SER A 301 -6.35 -15.79 -19.46
N ASP A 302 -6.94 -16.75 -20.15
CA ASP A 302 -8.40 -16.89 -20.20
C ASP A 302 -8.94 -17.88 -19.15
N SER A 303 -8.21 -18.07 -18.04
CA SER A 303 -8.60 -19.01 -16.98
C SER A 303 -9.22 -18.30 -15.78
N ALA A 304 -10.23 -18.94 -15.17
CA ALA A 304 -10.83 -18.47 -13.91
C ALA A 304 -9.78 -18.29 -12.79
N TYR A 305 -8.72 -19.10 -12.80
CA TYR A 305 -7.60 -18.96 -11.88
C TYR A 305 -6.79 -17.68 -12.10
N CYS A 306 -6.63 -17.21 -13.35
CA CYS A 306 -5.96 -15.94 -13.61
C CYS A 306 -6.72 -14.78 -12.94
N ASP A 307 -8.05 -14.77 -13.07
CA ASP A 307 -8.90 -13.78 -12.41
C ASP A 307 -8.88 -13.92 -10.88
N PHE A 308 -8.89 -15.15 -10.36
CA PHE A 308 -8.71 -15.38 -8.93
C PHE A 308 -7.40 -14.74 -8.44
N PHE A 309 -6.27 -15.02 -9.09
CA PHE A 309 -4.96 -14.49 -8.67
C PHE A 309 -4.87 -12.96 -8.79
N ARG A 310 -5.51 -12.35 -9.80
CA ARG A 310 -5.58 -10.88 -9.93
C ARG A 310 -6.33 -10.25 -8.76
N LEU A 311 -7.50 -10.80 -8.42
CA LEU A 311 -8.30 -10.30 -7.29
C LEU A 311 -7.59 -10.57 -5.96
N ALA A 312 -7.06 -11.77 -5.78
CA ALA A 312 -6.33 -12.19 -4.58
C ALA A 312 -5.11 -11.30 -4.32
N LYS A 313 -4.38 -10.91 -5.38
CA LYS A 313 -3.28 -9.94 -5.29
C LYS A 313 -3.76 -8.60 -4.74
N VAL A 314 -4.84 -8.04 -5.30
CA VAL A 314 -5.35 -6.71 -4.87
C VAL A 314 -5.86 -6.76 -3.44
N VAL A 315 -6.59 -7.82 -3.05
CA VAL A 315 -7.02 -8.04 -1.65
C VAL A 315 -5.81 -8.07 -0.72
N SER A 316 -4.79 -8.88 -1.05
CA SER A 316 -3.59 -9.04 -0.22
C SER A 316 -2.79 -7.74 -0.11
N GLN A 317 -2.65 -7.01 -1.22
CA GLN A 317 -1.95 -5.73 -1.24
C GLN A 317 -2.68 -4.67 -0.40
N LYS A 318 -4.00 -4.52 -0.56
CA LYS A 318 -4.78 -3.57 0.25
C LYS A 318 -4.74 -3.93 1.74
N SER A 319 -4.76 -5.22 2.08
CA SER A 319 -4.68 -5.68 3.47
C SER A 319 -3.32 -5.32 4.07
N LEU A 320 -2.24 -5.54 3.32
CA LEU A 320 -0.88 -5.19 3.73
C LEU A 320 -0.69 -3.66 3.85
N GLU A 321 -1.25 -2.87 2.92
CA GLU A 321 -1.27 -1.41 3.00
C GLU A 321 -2.02 -0.89 4.24
N SER A 322 -3.14 -1.52 4.62
CA SER A 322 -3.87 -1.22 5.85
C SER A 322 -3.04 -1.54 7.11
N ASP A 323 -2.44 -2.73 7.18
CA ASP A 323 -1.61 -3.16 8.31
C ASP A 323 -0.36 -2.28 8.46
N THR A 324 0.31 -1.97 7.35
CA THR A 324 1.48 -1.07 7.35
C THR A 324 1.08 0.33 7.80
N PHE A 325 -0.02 0.89 7.29
CA PHE A 325 -0.48 2.21 7.69
C PHE A 325 -0.81 2.28 9.19
N THR A 326 -1.57 1.31 9.70
CA THR A 326 -1.94 1.25 11.12
C THR A 326 -0.71 1.08 12.02
N ARG A 327 0.23 0.22 11.62
CA ARG A 327 1.51 0.03 12.31
C ARG A 327 2.34 1.31 12.32
N GLU A 328 2.55 1.94 11.17
CA GLU A 328 3.32 3.19 11.08
C GLU A 328 2.68 4.34 11.86
N ALA A 329 1.34 4.45 11.83
CA ALA A 329 0.63 5.47 12.59
C ALA A 329 0.79 5.25 14.10
N ARG A 330 0.66 4.00 14.57
CA ARG A 330 0.89 3.63 15.98
C ARG A 330 2.34 3.88 16.38
N GLU A 331 3.29 3.50 15.54
CA GLU A 331 4.71 3.71 15.80
C GLU A 331 5.06 5.19 15.92
N LYS A 332 4.61 6.03 14.97
CA LYS A 332 4.81 7.49 15.04
C LYS A 332 4.17 8.10 16.28
N ALA A 333 2.99 7.65 16.68
CA ALA A 333 2.34 8.12 17.90
C ALA A 333 3.15 7.76 19.16
N VAL A 334 3.68 6.54 19.24
CA VAL A 334 4.52 6.08 20.34
C VAL A 334 5.86 6.83 20.36
N GLU A 335 6.53 6.99 19.22
CA GLU A 335 7.80 7.72 19.12
C GLU A 335 7.64 9.19 19.58
N ASN A 336 6.60 9.88 19.09
CA ASN A 336 6.31 11.26 19.48
C ASN A 336 5.93 11.37 20.96
N GLY A 337 5.15 10.42 21.48
CA GLY A 337 4.79 10.33 22.89
C GLY A 337 6.02 10.14 23.78
N LEU A 338 6.89 9.19 23.41
CA LEU A 338 8.15 8.90 24.09
C LEU A 338 9.06 10.12 24.12
N ARG A 339 9.32 10.76 22.96
CA ARG A 339 10.15 11.98 22.89
C ARG A 339 9.59 13.09 23.78
N LYS A 340 8.29 13.36 23.69
CA LYS A 340 7.65 14.41 24.49
C LYS A 340 7.76 14.13 25.98
N ALA A 341 7.58 12.89 26.40
CA ALA A 341 7.64 12.52 27.81
C ALA A 341 9.07 12.53 28.35
N VAL A 342 10.05 12.06 27.59
CA VAL A 342 11.47 12.09 28.00
C VAL A 342 12.01 13.53 28.08
N LEU A 343 11.76 14.35 27.06
CA LEU A 343 12.33 15.70 26.98
C LEU A 343 11.57 16.72 27.84
N ASN A 344 10.24 16.66 27.85
CA ASN A 344 9.37 17.67 28.49
C ASN A 344 8.58 17.12 29.69
N GLY A 345 8.95 15.95 30.21
CA GLY A 345 8.29 15.32 31.35
C GLY A 345 8.35 16.16 32.63
N LYS A 346 7.28 16.11 33.43
CA LYS A 346 7.22 16.77 34.74
C LYS A 346 7.95 15.92 35.79
N GLY A 347 9.00 16.49 36.38
CA GLY A 347 9.81 15.83 37.42
C GLY A 347 10.85 14.84 36.85
N ALA A 348 11.88 14.53 37.64
CA ALA A 348 13.03 13.74 37.20
C ALA A 348 12.64 12.33 36.74
N LEU A 349 11.83 11.60 37.52
CA LEU A 349 11.44 10.23 37.20
C LEU A 349 10.51 10.11 35.98
N GLY A 350 9.75 11.16 35.66
CA GLY A 350 8.90 11.18 34.47
C GLY A 350 9.68 11.28 33.16
N LYS A 351 10.97 11.63 33.23
CA LYS A 351 11.89 11.71 32.09
C LYS A 351 12.63 10.39 31.81
N PHE A 352 12.53 9.40 32.71
CA PHE A 352 13.13 8.08 32.53
C PHE A 352 12.02 7.06 32.24
N LEU A 353 12.01 6.51 31.03
CA LEU A 353 10.94 5.63 30.55
C LEU A 353 11.49 4.31 30.03
N SER A 354 10.66 3.27 30.15
CA SER A 354 10.86 1.98 29.51
C SER A 354 9.77 1.73 28.48
N LEU A 355 10.12 1.01 27.43
CA LEU A 355 9.25 0.63 26.34
C LEU A 355 9.46 -0.86 26.05
N GLY A 356 8.43 -1.67 26.23
CA GLY A 356 8.48 -3.09 25.94
C GLY A 356 8.50 -3.33 24.42
N ILE A 357 9.61 -3.83 23.90
CA ILE A 357 9.68 -4.33 22.53
C ILE A 357 8.86 -5.64 22.50
N GLY A 358 7.97 -5.80 21.53
CA GLY A 358 7.00 -6.88 21.43
C GLY A 358 5.70 -6.68 22.21
N ARG A 359 5.67 -5.77 23.20
CA ARG A 359 4.47 -5.45 23.99
C ARG A 359 3.85 -4.12 23.58
N ASP A 360 4.65 -3.06 23.64
CA ASP A 360 4.20 -1.69 23.36
C ASP A 360 4.42 -1.35 21.88
N VAL A 361 5.50 -1.89 21.30
CA VAL A 361 5.98 -1.65 19.95
C VAL A 361 6.39 -2.97 19.31
N ALA A 362 6.25 -3.12 17.99
CA ALA A 362 6.65 -4.33 17.28
C ALA A 362 8.17 -4.61 17.39
N TRP A 363 8.57 -5.88 17.27
CA TRP A 363 9.97 -6.30 17.39
C TRP A 363 10.89 -5.70 16.33
N ASP A 364 10.37 -5.60 15.12
CA ASP A 364 11.01 -5.06 13.93
C ASP A 364 10.88 -3.53 13.80
N SER A 365 10.31 -2.89 14.84
CA SER A 365 10.05 -1.47 14.82
C SER A 365 11.31 -0.64 14.63
N LYS A 366 11.21 0.34 13.74
CA LYS A 366 12.28 1.31 13.50
C LYS A 366 12.47 2.25 14.69
N ILE A 367 11.56 2.27 15.67
CA ILE A 367 11.64 3.13 16.86
C ILE A 367 12.92 2.87 17.64
N ALA A 368 13.31 1.61 17.85
CA ALA A 368 14.53 1.30 18.61
C ALA A 368 15.79 1.84 17.93
N LYS A 369 15.85 1.79 16.59
CA LYS A 369 16.95 2.38 15.81
C LYS A 369 16.89 3.91 15.85
N SER A 370 15.72 4.49 15.58
CA SER A 370 15.50 5.94 15.61
C SER A 370 15.88 6.57 16.96
N VAL A 371 15.50 5.94 18.07
CA VAL A 371 15.82 6.38 19.43
C VAL A 371 17.31 6.19 19.78
N GLN A 372 17.99 5.22 19.17
CA GLN A 372 19.44 5.03 19.33
C GLN A 372 20.26 6.03 18.52
N GLU A 373 19.72 6.51 17.39
CA GLU A 373 20.34 7.50 16.51
C GLU A 373 20.09 8.95 16.97
N ASP A 374 19.09 9.19 17.82
CA ASP A 374 18.73 10.52 18.32
C ASP A 374 19.76 11.06 19.34
N PRO A 375 20.50 12.14 19.03
CA PRO A 375 21.53 12.68 19.91
C PRO A 375 20.98 13.32 21.20
N ALA A 376 19.69 13.65 21.23
CA ALA A 376 19.02 14.23 22.39
C ALA A 376 18.65 13.17 23.45
N LEU A 377 18.77 11.89 23.12
CA LEU A 377 18.38 10.77 23.98
C LEU A 377 19.57 9.85 24.28
N LEU A 378 19.52 9.18 25.41
CA LEU A 378 20.34 8.00 25.70
C LEU A 378 19.43 6.79 25.77
N SER A 379 19.90 5.67 25.21
CA SER A 379 19.07 4.46 25.14
C SER A 379 19.84 3.16 25.31
N TYR A 380 19.18 2.21 25.97
CA TYR A 380 19.70 0.88 26.26
C TYR A 380 18.60 -0.16 26.15
N ALA A 381 18.83 -1.20 25.35
CA ALA A 381 17.92 -2.34 25.26
C ALA A 381 18.39 -3.42 26.23
N PHE A 382 17.50 -3.82 27.15
CA PHE A 382 17.72 -4.89 28.11
C PHE A 382 16.91 -6.13 27.69
N TYR A 383 17.60 -7.26 27.54
CA TYR A 383 17.05 -8.54 27.16
C TYR A 383 16.84 -9.37 28.43
N SER A 384 15.57 -9.58 28.80
CA SER A 384 15.18 -10.47 29.89
C SER A 384 14.71 -11.83 29.34
N GLU A 385 14.44 -12.82 30.20
CA GLU A 385 13.86 -14.12 29.79
C GLU A 385 12.53 -13.96 29.03
N GLY A 386 11.84 -12.83 29.24
CA GLY A 386 10.63 -12.42 28.53
C GLY A 386 10.89 -11.49 27.35
N THR A 387 10.17 -10.37 27.31
CA THR A 387 10.28 -9.40 26.21
C THR A 387 11.38 -8.38 26.47
N PRO A 388 12.28 -8.11 25.50
CA PRO A 388 13.20 -6.99 25.58
C PRO A 388 12.54 -5.65 25.90
N GLU A 389 13.19 -4.86 26.75
CA GLU A 389 12.73 -3.53 27.14
C GLU A 389 13.75 -2.47 26.73
N LEU A 390 13.30 -1.44 26.04
CA LEU A 390 14.10 -0.28 25.66
C LEU A 390 13.95 0.81 26.73
N PHE A 391 15.05 1.11 27.42
CA PHE A 391 15.14 2.20 28.39
C PHE A 391 15.67 3.46 27.73
N VAL A 392 15.04 4.60 28.04
CA VAL A 392 15.35 5.89 27.42
C VAL A 392 15.39 6.99 28.48
N CYS A 393 16.41 7.84 28.41
CA CYS A 393 16.51 9.07 29.21
C CYS A 393 17.04 10.24 28.38
N PRO A 394 16.95 11.48 28.88
CA PRO A 394 17.55 12.64 28.22
C PRO A 394 19.07 12.54 28.19
N SER A 395 19.65 13.15 27.16
CA SER A 395 21.09 13.25 26.94
C SER A 395 21.76 14.33 27.81
N GLU A 396 20.99 15.25 28.38
CA GLU A 396 21.47 16.37 29.20
C GLU A 396 21.98 15.91 30.59
N ASP A 397 23.19 16.32 30.95
CA ASP A 397 23.85 15.95 32.21
C ASP A 397 23.03 16.36 33.45
N ALA A 398 22.42 17.54 33.44
CA ALA A 398 21.60 18.03 34.55
C ALA A 398 20.38 17.12 34.80
N ALA A 399 19.71 16.70 33.73
CA ALA A 399 18.56 15.79 33.82
C ALA A 399 18.97 14.42 34.34
N ILE A 400 20.13 13.89 33.91
CA ILE A 400 20.65 12.61 34.39
C ILE A 400 20.97 12.66 35.89
N ARG A 401 21.60 13.74 36.36
CA ARG A 401 21.88 13.94 37.79
C ARG A 401 20.60 14.02 38.63
N GLU A 402 19.59 14.72 38.15
CA GLU A 402 18.27 14.78 38.79
C GLU A 402 17.61 13.40 38.88
N ILE A 403 17.70 12.59 37.81
CA ILE A 403 17.17 11.22 37.79
C ILE A 403 17.89 10.36 38.83
N LEU A 404 19.23 10.38 38.86
CA LEU A 404 20.02 9.61 39.83
C LEU A 404 19.69 10.00 41.26
N ARG A 405 19.58 11.30 41.55
CA ARG A 405 19.20 11.79 42.88
C ARG A 405 17.80 11.33 43.27
N ALA A 406 16.83 11.49 42.38
CA ALA A 406 15.45 11.10 42.64
C ALA A 406 15.26 9.59 42.81
N LEU A 407 16.03 8.77 42.09
CA LEU A 407 16.04 7.32 42.28
C LEU A 407 16.68 6.94 43.61
N ASN A 408 17.78 7.57 44.00
CA ASN A 408 18.45 7.30 45.27
C ASN A 408 17.59 7.67 46.48
N GLU A 409 16.88 8.80 46.40
CA GLU A 409 15.95 9.25 47.44
C GLU A 409 14.75 8.31 47.61
N LYS A 410 14.28 7.65 46.53
CA LYS A 410 13.06 6.83 46.54
C LYS A 410 13.29 5.32 46.60
N TYR A 411 14.44 4.83 46.14
CA TYR A 411 14.70 3.41 45.99
C TYR A 411 16.01 3.04 46.70
N SER A 412 15.88 2.53 47.93
CA SER A 412 16.98 2.00 48.76
C SER A 412 17.07 0.47 48.71
N PHE A 413 16.48 -0.17 47.70
CA PHE A 413 16.37 -1.61 47.56
C PHE A 413 16.54 -2.01 46.08
N ARG A 414 16.81 -3.29 45.84
CA ARG A 414 17.02 -3.83 44.49
C ARG A 414 15.82 -3.53 43.59
N ASN A 415 16.05 -2.78 42.51
CA ASN A 415 15.03 -2.40 41.54
C ASN A 415 15.58 -2.53 40.11
N SER A 416 14.82 -3.19 39.23
CA SER A 416 15.20 -3.38 37.82
C SER A 416 15.36 -2.06 37.06
N ALA A 417 14.53 -1.06 37.33
CA ALA A 417 14.62 0.25 36.69
C ALA A 417 15.94 0.97 37.03
N VAL A 418 16.39 0.85 38.28
CA VAL A 418 17.67 1.40 38.74
C VAL A 418 18.83 0.68 38.05
N LEU A 419 18.82 -0.65 38.05
CA LEU A 419 19.85 -1.45 37.38
C LEU A 419 19.96 -1.09 35.89
N ASN A 420 18.83 -0.93 35.20
CA ASN A 420 18.80 -0.61 33.78
C ASN A 420 19.27 0.82 33.48
N LEU A 421 19.03 1.79 34.37
CA LEU A 421 19.65 3.10 34.26
C LEU A 421 21.18 3.02 34.42
N LEU A 422 21.67 2.24 35.39
CA LEU A 422 23.11 2.06 35.60
C LEU A 422 23.77 1.40 34.38
N LEU A 423 23.14 0.39 33.79
CA LEU A 423 23.58 -0.26 32.55
C LEU A 423 23.57 0.70 31.36
N LEU A 424 22.52 1.54 31.24
CA LEU A 424 22.42 2.57 30.22
C LEU A 424 23.58 3.57 30.31
N LEU A 425 23.89 4.08 31.50
CA LEU A 425 25.01 4.98 31.71
C LEU A 425 26.35 4.26 31.46
N PHE A 426 26.48 3.01 31.88
CA PHE A 426 27.68 2.20 31.67
C PHE A 426 27.97 1.93 30.19
N LYS A 427 26.94 1.73 29.36
CA LYS A 427 27.08 1.66 27.90
C LYS A 427 27.70 2.95 27.33
N HIS A 428 27.28 4.11 27.84
CA HIS A 428 27.80 5.43 27.42
C HIS A 428 28.97 5.89 28.30
N LYS A 429 30.06 5.10 28.34
CA LYS A 429 31.23 5.31 29.22
C LYS A 429 31.76 6.74 29.24
N GLN A 430 31.89 7.38 28.09
CA GLN A 430 32.43 8.76 28.00
C GLN A 430 31.57 9.76 28.79
N LYS A 431 30.24 9.66 28.68
CA LYS A 431 29.32 10.50 29.45
C LYS A 431 29.32 10.15 30.93
N LEU A 432 29.32 8.85 31.25
CA LEU A 432 29.39 8.40 32.64
C LEU A 432 30.63 8.95 33.35
N MET A 433 31.80 8.91 32.71
CA MET A 433 33.03 9.45 33.31
C MET A 433 32.95 10.96 33.53
N GLY A 434 32.32 11.72 32.62
CA GLY A 434 32.01 13.13 32.81
C GLY A 434 31.12 13.39 34.03
N LEU A 435 30.04 12.60 34.18
CA LEU A 435 29.11 12.70 35.32
C LEU A 435 29.74 12.33 36.66
N LEU A 436 30.57 11.27 36.69
CA LEU A 436 31.26 10.79 37.89
C LEU A 436 32.39 11.70 38.37
N SER A 437 32.70 12.76 37.63
CA SER A 437 33.66 13.80 38.05
C SER A 437 33.09 14.65 39.18
N ASP A 438 31.75 14.73 39.29
CA ASP A 438 31.06 15.32 40.44
C ASP A 438 30.95 14.30 41.59
N SER A 439 31.45 14.67 42.77
CA SER A 439 31.51 13.78 43.94
C SER A 439 30.12 13.35 44.41
N SER A 440 29.14 14.26 44.39
CA SER A 440 27.77 13.95 44.82
C SER A 440 27.10 12.92 43.89
N THR A 441 27.26 13.09 42.58
CA THR A 441 26.75 12.17 41.57
C THR A 441 27.44 10.80 41.66
N LYS A 442 28.75 10.79 41.92
CA LYS A 442 29.53 9.56 42.14
C LYS A 442 29.05 8.78 43.35
N ASP A 443 28.73 9.45 44.46
CA ASP A 443 28.21 8.79 45.65
C ASP A 443 26.81 8.21 45.40
N HIS A 444 25.90 8.97 44.78
CA HIS A 444 24.57 8.47 44.41
C HIS A 444 24.65 7.26 43.46
N PHE A 445 25.55 7.28 42.48
CA PHE A 445 25.76 6.15 41.56
C PHE A 445 26.25 4.90 42.31
N CYS A 446 27.22 5.07 43.21
CA CYS A 446 27.75 3.97 44.02
C CYS A 446 26.71 3.40 45.00
N GLU A 447 25.87 4.25 45.61
CA GLU A 447 24.77 3.82 46.48
C GLU A 447 23.73 3.01 45.72
N LEU A 448 23.23 3.53 44.60
CA LEU A 448 22.28 2.81 43.75
C LEU A 448 22.85 1.48 43.24
N GLY A 449 24.12 1.48 42.84
CA GLY A 449 24.84 0.27 42.44
C GLY A 449 24.93 -0.74 43.59
N TYR A 450 25.24 -0.29 44.80
CA TYR A 450 25.26 -1.15 45.99
C TYR A 450 23.89 -1.74 46.29
N HIS A 451 22.82 -0.93 46.28
CA HIS A 451 21.47 -1.42 46.55
C HIS A 451 20.98 -2.46 45.53
N CYS A 452 21.46 -2.41 44.29
CA CYS A 452 21.09 -3.37 43.25
C CYS A 452 21.99 -4.61 43.20
N LEU A 453 23.26 -4.48 43.59
CA LEU A 453 24.32 -5.49 43.40
C LEU A 453 24.94 -5.97 44.71
N SER A 454 24.35 -5.63 45.87
CA SER A 454 24.87 -6.00 47.19
C SER A 454 25.15 -7.49 47.31
N ASP A 455 24.30 -8.30 46.69
CA ASP A 455 24.35 -9.76 46.77
C ASP A 455 25.59 -10.36 46.08
N SER A 456 26.09 -9.73 45.02
CA SER A 456 27.32 -10.17 44.34
C SER A 456 28.60 -9.65 44.98
N PHE A 457 28.50 -8.64 45.87
CA PHE A 457 29.67 -8.11 46.56
C PHE A 457 30.13 -8.95 47.75
N SER A 458 31.45 -9.05 47.92
CA SER A 458 32.08 -9.69 49.07
C SER A 458 31.76 -8.97 50.38
N TRP A 459 31.85 -9.70 51.50
CA TRP A 459 31.58 -9.16 52.85
C TRP A 459 32.40 -7.91 53.17
N PHE A 460 33.66 -7.84 52.71
CA PHE A 460 34.54 -6.69 52.91
C PHE A 460 34.02 -5.43 52.21
N ARG A 461 33.49 -5.55 50.99
CA ARG A 461 32.89 -4.43 50.26
C ARG A 461 31.57 -3.96 50.92
N ARG A 462 30.79 -4.89 51.48
CA ARG A 462 29.60 -4.55 52.26
C ARG A 462 29.94 -3.79 53.55
N LEU A 463 31.06 -4.16 54.20
CA LEU A 463 31.59 -3.42 55.36
C LEU A 463 32.09 -2.02 54.98
N LEU A 464 32.79 -1.87 53.85
CA LEU A 464 33.23 -0.55 53.37
C LEU A 464 32.04 0.39 53.09
N PHE A 465 30.93 -0.14 52.58
CA PHE A 465 29.70 0.62 52.40
C PHE A 465 29.12 1.11 53.73
N SER A 466 29.02 0.22 54.74
CA SER A 466 28.46 0.57 56.05
C SER A 466 29.33 1.55 56.83
N LEU A 467 30.64 1.60 56.56
CA LEU A 467 31.59 2.58 57.09
C LEU A 467 31.56 3.93 56.35
N GLY A 468 30.71 4.09 55.33
CA GLY A 468 30.56 5.35 54.58
C GLY A 468 31.59 5.57 53.47
N LEU A 469 32.44 4.59 53.15
CA LEU A 469 33.48 4.67 52.12
C LEU A 469 32.91 4.36 50.71
N ARG A 470 31.80 5.00 50.36
CA ARG A 470 30.97 4.70 49.17
C ARG A 470 31.73 4.81 47.86
N GLY A 471 32.56 5.85 47.70
CA GLY A 471 33.38 6.06 46.49
C GLY A 471 34.39 4.96 46.19
N SER A 472 34.74 4.10 47.16
CA SER A 472 35.64 2.95 46.97
C SER A 472 34.98 1.78 46.23
N LEU A 473 33.65 1.78 46.11
CA LEU A 473 32.87 0.73 45.47
C LEU A 473 32.76 0.89 43.95
N LEU A 474 33.16 2.03 43.39
CA LEU A 474 32.98 2.33 41.97
C LEU A 474 33.51 1.22 41.04
N ASN A 475 34.76 0.80 41.24
CA ASN A 475 35.36 -0.26 40.42
C ASN A 475 34.62 -1.60 40.56
N SER A 476 34.02 -1.84 41.73
CA SER A 476 33.25 -3.04 42.03
C SER A 476 31.92 -3.03 41.27
N VAL A 477 31.21 -1.91 41.31
CA VAL A 477 29.95 -1.71 40.59
C VAL A 477 30.19 -1.81 39.08
N LEU A 478 31.23 -1.17 38.54
CA LEU A 478 31.55 -1.23 37.12
C LEU A 478 31.91 -2.66 36.66
N ALA A 479 32.60 -3.44 37.49
CA ALA A 479 32.93 -4.83 37.17
C ALA A 479 31.67 -5.70 37.06
N GLU A 480 30.74 -5.57 38.02
CA GLU A 480 29.47 -6.31 38.01
C GLU A 480 28.52 -5.84 36.90
N LEU A 481 28.50 -4.54 36.56
CA LEU A 481 27.75 -4.08 35.38
C LEU A 481 28.34 -4.66 34.09
N GLY A 482 29.66 -4.86 34.03
CA GLY A 482 30.34 -5.52 32.93
C GLY A 482 29.96 -7.01 32.78
N THR A 483 29.87 -7.76 33.89
CA THR A 483 29.43 -9.17 33.85
C THR A 483 27.97 -9.28 33.42
N ILE A 484 27.09 -8.41 33.91
CA ILE A 484 25.69 -8.36 33.49
C ILE A 484 25.59 -8.02 32.01
N GLN A 485 26.31 -7.01 31.53
CA GLN A 485 26.33 -6.65 30.10
C GLN A 485 26.82 -7.81 29.21
N TYR A 486 27.77 -8.61 29.69
CA TYR A 486 28.21 -9.81 28.98
C TYR A 486 27.10 -10.88 28.92
N HIS A 487 26.40 -11.15 30.03
CA HIS A 487 25.26 -12.06 30.03
C HIS A 487 24.12 -11.58 29.12
N GLN A 488 23.91 -10.27 29.02
CA GLN A 488 22.93 -9.67 28.12
C GLN A 488 23.22 -9.95 26.63
N LEU A 489 24.48 -10.17 26.24
CA LEU A 489 24.82 -10.60 24.87
C LEU A 489 24.28 -12.01 24.60
N ASN A 490 24.38 -12.92 25.57
CA ASN A 490 23.87 -14.29 25.42
C ASN A 490 22.33 -14.30 25.34
N GLU A 491 21.65 -13.50 26.16
CA GLU A 491 20.19 -13.37 26.08
C GLU A 491 19.73 -12.75 24.77
N LYS A 492 20.48 -11.79 24.23
CA LYS A 492 20.24 -11.26 22.89
C LYS A 492 20.36 -12.35 21.82
N MET A 493 21.39 -13.18 21.86
CA MET A 493 21.55 -14.30 20.91
C MET A 493 20.38 -15.29 21.01
N ARG A 494 19.97 -15.67 22.23
CA ARG A 494 18.80 -16.54 22.46
C ARG A 494 17.51 -15.94 21.90
N PHE A 495 17.36 -14.63 22.01
CA PHE A 495 16.21 -13.93 21.45
C PHE A 495 16.23 -13.96 19.91
N GLU A 496 17.39 -13.77 19.28
CA GLU A 496 17.57 -13.92 17.83
C GLU A 496 17.31 -15.37 17.36
N GLU A 497 17.67 -16.38 18.16
CA GLU A 497 17.34 -17.79 17.91
C GLU A 497 15.83 -18.07 18.01
N LYS A 498 15.11 -17.48 18.96
CA LYS A 498 13.63 -17.60 19.01
C LYS A 498 12.98 -17.05 17.74
N LEU A 499 13.50 -15.95 17.19
CA LEU A 499 13.02 -15.39 15.93
C LEU A 499 13.30 -16.32 14.74
N SER A 500 14.46 -16.98 14.71
CA SER A 500 14.76 -17.96 13.67
C SER A 500 13.87 -19.22 13.77
N GLN A 501 13.47 -19.62 14.98
CA GLN A 501 12.51 -20.71 15.18
C GLN A 501 11.12 -20.40 14.60
N ILE A 502 10.59 -19.20 14.80
CA ILE A 502 9.30 -18.78 14.21
C ILE A 502 9.37 -18.84 12.67
N LYS A 503 10.50 -18.41 12.09
CA LYS A 503 10.73 -18.52 10.64
C LYS A 503 10.76 -19.97 10.17
N ASN A 504 11.40 -20.86 10.92
CA ASN A 504 11.44 -22.29 10.60
C ASN A 504 10.05 -22.92 10.69
N GLN A 505 9.19 -22.50 11.63
CA GLN A 505 7.79 -22.92 11.69
C GLN A 505 7.02 -22.49 10.44
N LEU A 506 7.14 -21.23 10.02
CA LEU A 506 6.51 -20.76 8.78
C LEU A 506 7.01 -21.51 7.55
N ARG A 507 8.30 -21.88 7.52
CA ARG A 507 8.88 -22.73 6.47
C ARG A 507 8.25 -24.13 6.47
N GLN A 508 8.04 -24.71 7.65
CA GLN A 508 7.36 -26.00 7.85
C GLN A 508 5.83 -25.96 7.65
N GLU A 509 5.23 -24.78 7.59
CA GLU A 509 3.81 -24.68 7.27
C GLU A 509 3.63 -24.49 5.76
N LEU A 510 4.35 -23.54 5.16
CA LEU A 510 4.07 -23.10 3.79
C LEU A 510 4.81 -23.90 2.71
N ILE A 511 5.98 -24.47 2.99
CA ILE A 511 6.79 -25.13 1.96
C ILE A 511 6.52 -26.63 1.93
N THR A 512 6.55 -27.26 3.10
CA THR A 512 6.33 -28.70 3.26
C THR A 512 4.90 -29.08 2.88
N GLU A 513 3.89 -28.25 3.14
CA GLU A 513 2.51 -28.50 2.64
C GLU A 513 2.49 -28.77 1.12
N VAL A 514 3.18 -27.94 0.33
CA VAL A 514 3.21 -28.11 -1.13
C VAL A 514 4.12 -29.27 -1.56
N ARG A 515 5.23 -29.50 -0.85
CA ARG A 515 6.13 -30.62 -1.12
C ARG A 515 5.46 -31.97 -0.85
N ASP A 516 4.77 -32.10 0.27
CA ASP A 516 4.06 -33.33 0.65
C ASP A 516 2.94 -33.64 -0.37
N LEU A 517 2.24 -32.61 -0.85
CA LEU A 517 1.25 -32.75 -1.94
C LEU A 517 1.89 -33.19 -3.26
N LEU A 518 3.06 -32.65 -3.62
CA LEU A 518 3.81 -33.06 -4.82
C LEU A 518 4.27 -34.52 -4.71
N GLU A 519 4.86 -34.91 -3.58
CA GLU A 519 5.35 -36.27 -3.33
C GLU A 519 4.20 -37.29 -3.37
N THR A 520 3.04 -36.95 -2.80
CA THR A 520 1.85 -37.81 -2.82
C THR A 520 1.36 -38.09 -4.25
N ILE A 521 1.37 -37.09 -5.13
CA ILE A 521 0.92 -37.24 -6.52
C ILE A 521 1.95 -38.01 -7.35
N LEU A 522 3.25 -37.71 -7.19
CA LEU A 522 4.33 -38.40 -7.89
C LEU A 522 4.41 -39.88 -7.51
N HIS A 523 4.19 -40.24 -6.24
CA HIS A 523 4.15 -41.63 -5.77
C HIS A 523 2.79 -42.33 -6.00
N GLY A 524 1.71 -41.57 -6.22
CA GLY A 524 0.41 -42.11 -6.64
C GLY A 524 0.45 -42.70 -8.06
N ASP A 525 1.15 -42.03 -8.99
CA ASP A 525 1.32 -42.49 -10.37
C ASP A 525 2.22 -43.73 -10.51
N GLU A 526 3.16 -43.95 -9.58
CA GLU A 526 4.02 -45.15 -9.55
C GLU A 526 3.24 -46.40 -9.11
N ASN A 527 2.24 -46.27 -8.25
CA ASN A 527 1.40 -47.39 -7.82
C ASN A 527 0.32 -47.76 -8.84
N ASP A 528 -0.21 -46.80 -9.60
CA ASP A 528 -1.28 -47.04 -10.59
C ASP A 528 -0.74 -47.53 -11.95
N SER A 529 0.54 -47.29 -12.24
CA SER A 529 1.23 -47.84 -13.41
C SER A 529 1.72 -49.29 -13.24
N GLY A 530 1.74 -49.81 -12.01
CA GLY A 530 2.04 -51.21 -11.70
C GLY A 530 0.90 -52.18 -12.01
N ASP A 531 -0.35 -51.73 -11.95
CA ASP A 531 -1.54 -52.61 -12.07
C ASP A 531 -2.07 -52.73 -13.52
N ARG A 532 -1.60 -51.87 -14.44
CA ARG A 532 -1.96 -51.94 -15.88
C ARG A 532 -1.03 -52.81 -16.73
N ARG A 533 0.01 -53.43 -16.14
CA ARG A 533 0.89 -54.39 -16.85
C ARG A 533 0.53 -55.87 -16.61
N ASN A 534 -0.51 -56.16 -15.82
CA ASN A 534 -0.98 -57.52 -15.54
C ASN A 534 -2.50 -57.70 -15.77
N ARG A 535 -3.02 -57.19 -16.90
CA ARG A 535 -4.32 -57.64 -17.43
C ARG A 535 -4.27 -57.82 -18.94
#